data_AF-A0A9D1FYM2-F1
#
_entry.id   AF-A0A9D1FYM2-F1
#
_cell.length_a   1.000
_cell.length_b   1.000
_cell.length_c   1.000
_cell.angle_alpha   90.00
_cell.angle_beta   90.00
_cell.angle_gamma   90.00
#
_symmetry.space_group_name_H-M   'P 1'
#
loop_
_entity.id
_entity.type
_entity.pdbx_description
1 polymer ?
#
loop_
_entity_poly.entity_id
_entity_poly.type
_entity_poly.pdbx_seq_one_letter_code
_entity_poly.pdbx_strand_id
1 'polypeptide(L)'
;MKKMRMFLSSAVLILTLAIGCCLTAYGEAAASPSATEAPETPGAEAGSDTLIAYFSWSGNTEQVAQIIQAATGADVFKIEPATPYTDGYNALL
;
A
#
# COMPACT_ATOMS: atom_id res chain seq x y z
N MET A 1 33.74 -31.15 8.19
CA MET A 1 32.66 -31.12 9.21
C MET A 1 32.46 -29.75 9.89
N LYS A 2 33.51 -28.97 10.21
CA LYS A 2 33.39 -27.69 10.94
C LYS A 2 32.70 -26.56 10.16
N LYS A 3 32.92 -26.49 8.83
CA LYS A 3 32.27 -25.49 7.96
C LYS A 3 30.76 -25.73 7.82
N MET A 4 30.34 -27.00 7.72
CA MET A 4 28.92 -27.38 7.59
C MET A 4 28.10 -27.06 8.85
N ARG A 5 28.68 -27.21 10.05
CA ARG A 5 28.01 -26.86 11.32
C ARG A 5 27.85 -25.35 11.51
N MET A 6 28.74 -24.56 10.90
CA MET A 6 28.68 -23.09 10.91
C MET A 6 27.61 -22.55 9.95
N PHE A 7 27.39 -23.23 8.81
CA PHE A 7 26.26 -22.93 7.92
C PHE A 7 24.91 -23.31 8.55
N LEU A 8 24.85 -24.42 9.30
CA LEU A 8 23.62 -24.86 9.96
C LEU A 8 23.20 -23.92 11.11
N SER A 9 24.14 -23.35 11.86
CA SER A 9 23.84 -22.37 12.92
C SER A 9 23.41 -21.00 12.38
N SER A 10 23.98 -20.57 11.24
CA SER A 10 23.59 -19.32 10.56
C SER A 10 22.17 -19.42 9.98
N ALA A 11 21.82 -20.57 9.37
CA ALA A 11 20.48 -20.80 8.84
C ALA A 11 19.39 -20.82 9.94
N VAL A 12 19.71 -21.33 11.14
CA VAL A 12 18.79 -21.34 12.28
C VAL A 12 18.60 -19.93 12.88
N LEU A 13 19.66 -19.11 12.93
CA LEU A 13 19.59 -17.73 13.44
C LEU A 13 18.75 -16.82 12.54
N ILE A 14 18.86 -16.98 11.22
CA ILE A 14 18.09 -16.21 10.23
C ILE A 14 16.61 -16.62 10.27
N LEU A 15 16.31 -17.91 10.48
CA LEU A 15 14.94 -18.42 10.61
C LEU A 15 14.24 -17.90 11.88
N THR A 16 14.98 -17.71 12.98
CA THR A 16 14.41 -17.18 14.23
C THR A 16 14.16 -15.67 14.21
N LEU A 17 14.88 -14.90 13.40
CA LEU A 17 14.73 -13.44 13.33
C LEU A 17 13.48 -13.02 12.53
N ALA A 18 13.00 -13.86 11.61
CA ALA A 18 11.80 -13.61 10.80
C ALA A 18 10.48 -13.82 11.57
N ILE A 19 10.50 -14.60 12.66
CA ILE A 19 9.30 -14.90 13.48
C ILE A 19 9.15 -13.87 14.64
N GLY A 20 10.20 -13.13 14.97
CA GLY A 20 10.22 -12.16 16.08
C GLY A 20 9.61 -10.79 15.77
N CYS A 21 9.26 -10.48 14.52
CA CYS A 21 8.69 -9.19 14.12
C CYS A 21 7.15 -9.23 14.02
N CYS A 22 6.49 -9.90 14.97
CA CYS A 22 5.03 -9.88 15.11
C CYS A 22 4.54 -9.75 16.55
N LEU A 23 5.41 -9.43 17.52
CA LEU A 23 4.99 -9.38 18.93
C LEU A 23 5.42 -8.13 19.72
N THR A 24 5.61 -6.99 19.09
CA THR A 24 5.70 -5.73 19.84
C THR A 24 4.71 -4.70 19.31
N ALA A 25 3.53 -4.73 19.95
CA ALA A 25 2.64 -3.60 20.18
C ALA A 25 2.00 -2.93 18.94
N TYR A 26 0.91 -3.55 18.44
CA TYR A 26 -0.20 -2.80 17.85
C TYR A 26 -1.22 -2.57 18.97
N GLY A 27 -1.09 -1.42 19.62
CA GLY A 27 -2.03 -0.94 20.62
C GLY A 27 -2.09 0.58 20.51
N GLU A 28 -3.09 1.08 19.80
CA GLU A 28 -3.95 2.16 20.29
C GLU A 28 -5.15 2.28 19.34
N ALA A 29 -6.32 1.87 19.84
CA ALA A 29 -7.59 2.14 19.22
C ALA A 29 -8.04 3.53 19.66
N ALA A 30 -8.25 4.46 18.73
CA ALA A 30 -8.96 5.70 19.03
C ALA A 30 -9.70 6.25 17.81
N ALA A 31 -11.01 5.97 17.81
CA ALA A 31 -12.12 6.82 17.39
C ALA A 31 -12.26 7.27 15.92
N SER A 32 -13.38 6.79 15.34
CA SER A 32 -14.12 7.33 14.20
C SER A 32 -14.51 8.81 14.38
N PRO A 33 -14.73 9.56 13.28
CA PRO A 33 -16.13 9.90 13.00
C PRO A 33 -16.55 9.85 11.52
N SER A 34 -17.80 9.40 11.38
CA SER A 34 -18.85 9.91 10.49
C SER A 34 -18.82 9.57 9.00
N ALA A 35 -19.81 8.76 8.63
CA ALA A 35 -20.21 8.43 7.28
C ALA A 35 -20.58 9.67 6.44
N THR A 36 -20.17 9.64 5.17
CA THR A 36 -20.80 10.36 4.06
C THR A 36 -21.03 9.33 2.97
N GLU A 37 -22.30 9.08 2.68
CA GLU A 37 -22.79 8.13 1.68
C GLU A 37 -22.43 8.64 0.28
N ALA A 38 -21.67 7.86 -0.48
CA ALA A 38 -21.36 8.06 -1.89
C ALA A 38 -21.82 6.82 -2.66
N PRO A 39 -22.28 6.96 -3.91
CA PRO A 39 -23.14 5.97 -4.55
C PRO A 39 -22.43 4.64 -4.79
N GLU A 40 -23.11 3.57 -4.38
CA GLU A 40 -22.74 2.17 -4.56
C GLU A 40 -22.50 1.88 -6.06
N THR A 41 -21.26 1.63 -6.46
CA THR A 41 -20.95 1.05 -7.77
C THR A 41 -20.97 -0.47 -7.62
N PRO A 42 -21.83 -1.22 -8.34
CA PRO A 42 -21.84 -2.68 -8.24
C PRO A 42 -20.66 -3.25 -9.02
N GLY A 43 -19.72 -3.85 -8.30
CA GLY A 43 -18.60 -4.58 -8.91
C GLY A 43 -17.34 -4.65 -8.07
N ALA A 44 -17.45 -4.88 -6.76
CA ALA A 44 -16.32 -5.31 -5.96
C ALA A 44 -16.35 -6.85 -5.88
N GLU A 45 -15.78 -7.51 -6.89
CA GLU A 45 -15.23 -8.84 -6.68
C GLU A 45 -14.25 -8.74 -5.49
N ALA A 46 -14.28 -9.69 -4.55
CA ALA A 46 -13.54 -9.60 -3.29
C ALA A 46 -12.00 -9.62 -3.51
N GLY A 47 -11.44 -8.48 -3.92
CA GLY A 47 -10.07 -8.05 -3.68
C GLY A 47 -9.92 -7.66 -2.21
N SER A 48 -8.68 -7.52 -1.75
CA SER A 48 -8.37 -7.30 -0.32
C SER A 48 -9.24 -6.22 0.34
N ASP A 49 -9.47 -6.27 1.66
CA ASP A 49 -10.17 -5.24 2.45
C ASP A 49 -9.46 -3.86 2.47
N THR A 50 -8.48 -3.64 1.59
CA THR A 50 -7.64 -2.44 1.47
C THR A 50 -7.87 -1.78 0.11
N LEU A 51 -8.08 -0.46 0.13
CA LEU A 51 -8.20 0.40 -1.04
C LEU A 51 -7.03 1.40 -1.10
N ILE A 52 -6.41 1.52 -2.26
CA ILE A 52 -5.43 2.56 -2.58
C ILE A 52 -6.14 3.66 -3.38
N ALA A 53 -6.46 4.78 -2.73
CA ALA A 53 -6.95 5.98 -3.41
C ALA A 53 -5.80 6.95 -3.67
N TYR A 54 -5.59 7.38 -4.92
CA TYR A 54 -4.50 8.30 -5.27
C TYR A 54 -4.89 9.32 -6.34
N PHE A 55 -4.17 10.45 -6.40
CA PHE A 55 -4.22 11.43 -7.49
C PHE A 55 -2.84 11.55 -8.14
N SER A 56 -2.78 11.77 -9.46
CA SER A 56 -1.54 12.10 -10.15
C SER A 56 -1.79 13.00 -11.37
N TRP A 57 -1.02 14.08 -11.48
CA TRP A 57 -1.02 14.93 -12.68
C TRP A 57 -0.06 14.40 -13.75
N SER A 58 1.22 14.21 -13.40
CA SER A 58 2.27 13.74 -14.33
C SER A 58 2.62 12.25 -14.23
N GLY A 59 1.88 11.48 -13.42
CA GLY A 59 2.03 10.03 -13.32
C GLY A 59 3.01 9.52 -12.25
N ASN A 60 3.68 10.39 -11.48
CA ASN A 60 4.61 9.94 -10.43
C ASN A 60 3.90 9.12 -9.34
N THR A 61 2.79 9.65 -8.81
CA THR A 61 1.99 8.96 -7.79
C THR A 61 1.30 7.72 -8.35
N GLU A 62 0.90 7.74 -9.63
CA GLU A 62 0.31 6.58 -10.30
C GLU A 62 1.26 5.38 -10.30
N GLN A 63 2.52 5.61 -10.66
CA GLN A 63 3.54 4.56 -10.62
C GLN A 63 3.72 3.99 -9.21
N VAL A 64 3.72 4.84 -8.17
CA VAL A 64 3.82 4.38 -6.78
C VAL A 64 2.58 3.58 -6.36
N ALA A 65 1.38 4.02 -6.74
CA ALA A 65 0.13 3.31 -6.44
C ALA A 65 0.11 1.90 -7.07
N GLN A 66 0.59 1.77 -8.31
CA GLN A 66 0.72 0.46 -8.99
C GLN A 66 1.75 -0.44 -8.31
N ILE A 67 2.88 0.11 -7.85
CA ILE A 67 3.88 -0.65 -7.09
C ILE A 67 3.27 -1.21 -5.80
N ILE A 68 2.51 -0.39 -5.07
CA ILE A 68 1.86 -0.81 -3.82
C ILE A 68 0.77 -1.85 -4.13
N GLN A 69 -0.07 -1.64 -5.15
CA GLN A 69 -1.06 -2.62 -5.60
C GLN A 69 -0.43 -3.98 -5.90
N ALA A 70 0.67 -4.01 -6.65
CA ALA A 70 1.37 -5.24 -6.98
C ALA A 70 1.90 -5.96 -5.73
N ALA A 71 2.25 -5.21 -4.68
CA ALA A 71 2.75 -5.77 -3.42
C ALA A 71 1.62 -6.24 -2.49
N THR A 72 0.45 -5.59 -2.50
CA THR A 72 -0.63 -5.83 -1.53
C THR A 72 -1.82 -6.60 -2.09
N GLY A 73 -2.01 -6.60 -3.41
CA GLY A 73 -3.25 -7.08 -4.04
C GLY A 73 -4.46 -6.17 -3.77
N ALA A 74 -4.22 -4.93 -3.33
CA ALA A 74 -5.28 -3.97 -3.03
C ALA A 74 -5.95 -3.40 -4.29
N ASP A 75 -7.21 -3.05 -4.13
CA ASP A 75 -7.94 -2.32 -5.16
C ASP A 75 -7.35 -0.91 -5.29
N VAL A 76 -7.41 -0.36 -6.50
CA VAL A 76 -6.87 0.96 -6.81
C VAL A 76 -7.97 1.84 -7.38
N PHE A 77 -8.10 3.03 -6.81
CA PHE A 77 -9.00 4.07 -7.29
C PHE A 77 -8.24 5.37 -7.57
N LYS A 78 -8.37 5.88 -8.79
CA LYS A 78 -7.77 7.17 -9.18
C LYS A 78 -8.77 8.30 -8.94
N ILE A 79 -8.35 9.29 -8.17
CA ILE A 79 -9.06 10.54 -7.94
C ILE A 79 -8.75 11.45 -9.13
N GLU A 80 -9.80 11.85 -9.85
CA GLU A 80 -9.69 12.81 -10.95
C GLU A 80 -10.10 14.22 -10.47
N PRO A 81 -9.39 15.27 -10.90
CA PRO A 81 -9.75 16.64 -10.54
C PRO A 81 -11.04 17.06 -11.27
N ALA A 82 -11.92 17.78 -10.58
CA ALA A 82 -13.15 18.29 -11.19
C ALA A 82 -12.88 19.25 -12.37
N THR A 83 -11.80 20.04 -12.25
CA THR A 83 -11.26 20.87 -13.34
C THR A 83 -9.85 20.37 -13.64
N PRO A 84 -9.55 19.91 -14.87
CA PRO A 84 -8.23 19.43 -15.23
C PRO A 84 -7.13 20.45 -14.98
N TYR A 85 -5.97 19.98 -14.53
CA TYR A 85 -4.76 20.80 -14.52
C TYR A 85 -4.35 21.11 -15.95
N THR A 86 -3.81 22.31 -16.16
CA THR A 86 -3.20 22.70 -17.43
C THR A 86 -2.06 21.75 -17.82
N ASP A 87 -1.79 21.59 -19.11
CA ASP A 87 -0.75 20.66 -19.62
C ASP A 87 0.68 20.97 -19.15
N GLY A 88 0.94 22.20 -18.68
CA GLY A 88 2.23 22.58 -18.16
C GLY A 88 2.24 23.96 -17.52
N TYR A 89 3.32 24.25 -16.79
CA TYR A 89 3.52 25.53 -16.11
C TYR A 89 3.39 26.75 -17.04
N ASN A 90 3.87 26.62 -18.28
CA ASN A 90 3.85 27.70 -19.27
C ASN A 90 2.43 28.09 -19.70
N ALA A 91 1.40 27.28 -19.44
CA ALA A 91 0.01 27.61 -19.74
C ALA A 91 -0.61 28.61 -18.73
N LEU A 92 0.13 28.97 -17.67
CA LEU A 92 -0.32 29.87 -16.60
C LEU A 92 0.40 31.23 -16.62
N LEU A 93 1.28 31.48 -17.60
CA LEU A 93 2.05 32.72 -17.78
C LEU A 93 1.43 33.60 -18.87
#